data_AF-A0AAJ2S9U6-F1
#
_entry.id   AF-A0AAJ2S9U6-F1
#
_cell.length_a   1.000
_cell.length_b   1.000
_cell.length_c   1.000
_cell.angle_alpha   90.00
_cell.angle_beta   90.00
_cell.angle_gamma   90.00
#
_symmetry.space_group_name_H-M   'P 1'
#
loop_
_entity.id
_entity.type
_entity.pdbx_description
1 polymer ?
#
loop_
_entity_poly.entity_id
_entity_poly.type
_entity_poly.pdbx_seq_one_letter_code
_entity_poly.pdbx_strand_id
1 'polypeptide(L)' 'MKADQIEEKIQELENWLIENPNSAERNLIESDIKKLRTTLQKKS' A
#
# COMPACT_ATOMS: atom_id res chain seq x y z
N MET A 1 -5.86 -5.59 -11.46
CA MET A 1 -6.42 -4.41 -10.79
C MET A 1 -6.31 -3.22 -11.73
N LYS A 2 -7.34 -2.37 -11.73
CA LYS A 2 -7.29 -1.05 -12.37
C LYS A 2 -6.40 -0.12 -11.54
N ALA A 3 -5.91 0.98 -12.14
CA ALA A 3 -5.10 1.98 -11.43
C ALA A 3 -5.81 2.48 -10.16
N ASP A 4 -7.08 2.85 -10.29
CA ASP A 4 -7.92 3.33 -9.19
C ASP A 4 -8.01 2.34 -8.02
N GLN A 5 -8.10 1.04 -8.31
CA GLN A 5 -8.13 -0.01 -7.28
C GLN A 5 -6.79 -0.18 -6.57
N ILE A 6 -5.67 0.09 -7.26
CA ILE A 6 -4.33 0.03 -6.66
C ILE A 6 -4.14 1.24 -5.75
N GLU A 7 -4.59 2.43 -6.16
CA GLU A 7 -4.56 3.65 -5.35
C GLU A 7 -5.39 3.51 -4.07
N GLU A 8 -6.64 3.02 -4.20
CA GLU A 8 -7.51 2.75 -3.05
C GLU A 8 -6.85 1.76 -2.07
N LYS A 9 -6.25 0.69 -2.59
CA LYS A 9 -5.55 -0.30 -1.76
C LYS A 9 -4.33 0.28 -1.05
N ILE A 10 -3.56 1.14 -1.71
CA ILE A 10 -2.42 1.83 -1.08
C ILE A 10 -2.94 2.68 0.08
N GLN A 11 -4.01 3.44 -0.13
CA GLN A 11 -4.56 4.34 0.87
C GLN A 11 -5.13 3.59 2.09
N GLU A 12 -5.81 2.46 1.88
CA GLU A 12 -6.23 1.58 2.98
C GLU A 12 -5.05 1.12 3.84
N LEU A 13 -3.98 0.66 3.21
CA LEU A 13 -2.80 0.16 3.92
C LEU A 13 -2.06 1.28 4.66
N GLU A 14 -1.97 2.47 4.07
CA GLU A 14 -1.39 3.65 4.72
C GLU A 14 -2.21 4.10 5.93
N ASN A 15 -3.53 4.14 5.81
CA ASN A 15 -4.42 4.46 6.94
C ASN A 15 -4.29 3.42 8.05
N TRP A 16 -4.23 2.14 7.70
CA TRP A 16 -4.05 1.08 8.68
C TRP A 16 -2.72 1.21 9.45
N LEU A 17 -1.64 1.61 8.78
CA LEU A 17 -0.34 1.88 9.43
C LEU A 17 -0.37 3.08 10.38
N ILE A 18 -1.22 4.06 10.12
CA ILE A 18 -1.45 5.20 11.03
C ILE A 18 -2.17 4.72 12.29
N GLU A 19 -3.19 3.87 12.14
CA GLU A 19 -3.94 3.29 13.26
C GLU A 19 -3.13 2.25 14.05
N ASN A 20 -2.18 1.57 13.41
CA ASN A 20 -1.39 0.48 13.98
C ASN A 20 0.12 0.74 13.89
N PRO A 21 0.63 1.82 14.51
CA PRO A 21 2.01 2.29 14.28
C PRO A 21 3.08 1.29 14.72
N ASN A 22 2.77 0.43 15.70
CA ASN A 22 3.67 -0.56 16.30
C ASN A 22 3.34 -2.00 15.88
N SER A 23 2.54 -2.21 14.82
CA SER A 23 2.26 -3.58 14.37
C SER A 23 3.54 -4.30 13.95
N ALA A 24 3.63 -5.59 14.31
CA ALA A 24 4.67 -6.50 13.84
C ALA A 24 4.63 -6.68 12.30
N GLU A 25 3.48 -6.44 11.66
CA GLU A 25 3.29 -6.56 10.22
C GLU A 25 3.69 -5.29 9.45
N ARG A 26 4.06 -4.21 10.14
CA ARG A 26 4.39 -2.92 9.52
C ARG A 26 5.35 -3.05 8.34
N ASN A 27 6.45 -3.78 8.52
CA ASN A 27 7.47 -3.97 7.49
C ASN A 27 6.93 -4.71 6.25
N LEU A 28 6.01 -5.66 6.45
CA LEU A 28 5.37 -6.39 5.36
C LEU A 28 4.42 -5.48 4.58
N ILE A 29 3.62 -4.69 5.30
CA ILE A 29 2.66 -3.76 4.71
C ILE A 29 3.37 -2.64 3.93
N GLU A 30 4.45 -2.07 4.48
CA GLU A 30 5.27 -1.08 3.78
C GLU A 30 5.90 -1.66 2.49
N SER A 31 6.34 -2.92 2.54
CA SER A 31 6.83 -3.64 1.35
C SER A 31 5.74 -3.83 0.29
N ASP A 32 4.53 -4.17 0.69
CA ASP A 32 3.40 -4.33 -0.23
C ASP A 32 2.94 -3.00 -0.84
N ILE A 33 2.88 -1.92 -0.05
CA ILE A 33 2.64 -0.56 -0.56
C ILE A 33 3.68 -0.21 -1.64
N LYS A 34 4.97 -0.52 -1.41
CA LYS A 34 6.03 -0.26 -2.40
C LYS A 34 5.82 -1.03 -3.70
N LYS A 35 5.41 -2.30 -3.64
CA LYS A 35 5.10 -3.12 -4.82
C LYS A 35 3.89 -2.56 -5.58
N LEU A 36 2.86 -2.13 -4.86
CA LEU A 36 1.65 -1.53 -5.45
C LEU A 36 1.99 -0.22 -6.18
N ARG A 37 2.76 0.67 -5.55
CA ARG A 37 3.27 1.91 -6.19
C ARG A 37 4.09 1.63 -7.45
N THR A 38 4.97 0.63 -7.40
CA THR A 38 5.75 0.20 -8.57
C THR A 38 4.84 -0.31 -9.69
N THR A 39 3.79 -1.05 -9.34
CA THR A 39 2.82 -1.56 -10.31
C THR A 39 2.02 -0.44 -10.97
N LEU A 40 1.64 0.58 -10.19
CA LEU A 40 0.92 1.76 -10.67
C LEU A 40 1.79 2.57 -11.65
N GLN A 41 3.05 2.82 -11.29
CA GLN A 41 4.00 3.52 -12.17
C GLN A 41 4.25 2.80 -13.49
N LYS A 42 4.34 1.47 -13.48
CA LYS A 42 4.52 0.67 -14.71
C LYS A 42 3.29 0.67 -15.63
N LYS A 43 2.12 1.05 -15.11
CA LYS A 43 0.85 1.10 -15.85
C LYS A 43 0.47 2.51 -16.30
N SER A 44 1.18 3.53 -15.81
CA SER A 44 0.96 4.95 -16.13
C SER A 44 1.81 5.37 -17.33
#